data_AF-A0A061HAY1-F1
#
_entry.id   AF-A0A061HAY1-F1
#
_cell.length_a   1.000
_cell.length_b   1.000
_cell.length_c   1.000
_cell.angle_alpha   90.00
_cell.angle_beta   90.00
_cell.angle_gamma   90.00
#
_symmetry.space_group_name_H-M   'P 1'
#
loop_
_entity.id
_entity.type
_entity.pdbx_description
1 polymer ?
#
loop_
_entity_poly.entity_id
_entity_poly.type
_entity_poly.pdbx_seq_one_letter_code
_entity_poly.pdbx_strand_id
1 'polypeptide(L)'
;MAPSLVIHSVAAFAKALLRFGCRDVQVNGLDNFLKVLQDQKRRDEGRGILTYCNHISVMDEPTIWGALPWWTFRSPSTTRWTLGASDIMFTNDALRRFFTAGQVIETHRGGGIFQPSIDTAISKLDAGQWIHLFPEGYVNVGTTTKLRRFKWGLSRMILEAQQTPVVVPIWITGFDRLMPEPRSWPKFLPRLGASVSITFGEPVQDRLSALLSGDGGGGSEGIDDTLRCHDSERAVAMIASSSYPTLSPTSRGYASLRTETVEAAQRRSDMAAMLRYEMAQLGRRVRILNGQDPDTEVPLVHTATLIPHTKTGIVSDPAADARGPTTSKEGLGSTVERKVKSGLGKHVPRQQAEQGWKDSAT
;
A
#
# COMPACT_ATOMS: atom_id res chain seq x y z
N MET A 1 -26.05 -3.11 7.10
CA MET A 1 -25.25 -3.93 8.02
C MET A 1 -24.73 -3.00 9.10
N ALA A 2 -24.88 -3.34 10.39
CA ALA A 2 -24.43 -2.45 11.46
C ALA A 2 -22.88 -2.36 11.45
N PRO A 3 -22.29 -1.14 11.50
CA PRO A 3 -20.82 -0.99 11.51
C PRO A 3 -20.13 -1.78 12.62
N SER A 4 -20.71 -1.78 13.83
CA SER A 4 -20.19 -2.55 14.96
C SER A 4 -20.10 -4.05 14.66
N LEU A 5 -21.09 -4.65 13.99
CA LEU A 5 -21.06 -6.07 13.67
C LEU A 5 -19.90 -6.43 12.74
N VAL A 6 -19.68 -5.62 11.69
CA VAL A 6 -18.57 -5.83 10.75
C VAL A 6 -17.23 -5.68 11.45
N ILE A 7 -17.06 -4.60 12.21
CA ILE A 7 -15.83 -4.33 12.95
C ILE A 7 -15.49 -5.48 13.90
N HIS A 8 -16.46 -5.94 14.72
CA HIS A 8 -16.23 -7.06 15.64
C HIS A 8 -15.92 -8.37 14.90
N SER A 9 -16.59 -8.63 13.78
CA SER A 9 -16.38 -9.87 12.99
C SER A 9 -14.97 -9.89 12.37
N VAL A 10 -14.55 -8.78 11.76
CA VAL A 10 -13.22 -8.62 11.19
C VAL A 10 -12.15 -8.68 12.29
N ALA A 11 -12.39 -8.04 13.43
CA ALA A 11 -11.49 -8.09 14.58
C ALA A 11 -11.34 -9.52 15.12
N ALA A 12 -12.43 -10.26 15.25
CA ALA A 12 -12.40 -11.66 15.67
C ALA A 12 -11.64 -12.54 14.70
N PHE A 13 -11.87 -12.36 13.39
CA PHE A 13 -11.12 -13.06 12.36
C PHE A 13 -9.62 -12.74 12.42
N ALA A 14 -9.24 -11.46 12.46
CA ALA A 14 -7.85 -11.03 12.53
C ALA A 14 -7.13 -11.59 13.77
N LYS A 15 -7.81 -11.56 14.92
CA LYS A 15 -7.31 -12.13 16.17
C LYS A 15 -7.13 -13.63 16.10
N ALA A 16 -8.11 -14.35 15.55
CA ALA A 16 -8.01 -15.79 15.37
C ALA A 16 -6.87 -16.16 14.42
N LEU A 17 -6.70 -15.40 13.34
CA LEU A 17 -5.62 -15.61 12.37
C LEU A 17 -4.25 -15.40 13.01
N LEU A 18 -4.04 -14.33 13.78
CA LEU A 18 -2.79 -14.14 14.52
C LEU A 18 -2.59 -15.22 15.58
N ARG A 19 -3.61 -15.55 16.37
CA ARG A 19 -3.48 -16.45 17.52
C ARG A 19 -3.28 -17.91 17.12
N PHE A 20 -4.01 -18.38 16.13
CA PHE A 20 -4.09 -19.79 15.75
C PHE A 20 -3.49 -20.06 14.36
N GLY A 21 -3.38 -19.04 13.52
CA GLY A 21 -2.82 -19.18 12.18
C GLY A 21 -1.34 -18.85 12.09
N CYS A 22 -0.79 -18.00 12.96
CA CYS A 22 0.64 -17.73 12.98
C CYS A 22 1.37 -18.68 13.93
N ARG A 23 2.61 -19.05 13.57
CA ARG A 23 3.51 -19.81 14.45
C ARG A 23 4.07 -18.94 15.56
N ASP A 24 4.42 -17.71 15.21
CA ASP A 24 4.97 -16.71 16.13
C ASP A 24 4.38 -15.34 15.78
N VAL A 25 4.03 -14.56 16.79
CA VAL A 25 3.48 -13.20 16.64
C VAL A 25 4.19 -12.29 17.62
N GLN A 26 5.00 -11.39 17.07
CA GLN A 26 5.70 -10.38 17.86
C GLN A 26 5.00 -9.04 17.70
N VAL A 27 4.67 -8.42 18.83
CA VAL A 27 4.02 -7.10 18.83
C VAL A 27 4.86 -6.15 19.68
N ASN A 28 5.44 -5.13 19.04
CA ASN A 28 6.35 -4.18 19.66
C ASN A 28 5.76 -2.78 19.65
N GLY A 29 5.96 -2.00 20.72
CA GLY A 29 5.53 -0.59 20.80
C GLY A 29 4.02 -0.37 20.92
N LEU A 30 3.20 -1.43 21.02
CA LEU A 30 1.74 -1.32 21.10
C LEU A 30 1.29 -0.45 22.28
N ASP A 31 1.92 -0.57 23.45
CA ASP A 31 1.52 0.21 24.63
C ASP A 31 1.67 1.72 24.41
N ASN A 32 2.71 2.15 23.69
CA ASN A 32 2.89 3.56 23.34
C ASN A 32 1.81 4.03 22.37
N PHE A 33 1.47 3.19 21.39
CA PHE A 33 0.36 3.48 20.49
C PHE A 33 -1.00 3.53 21.21
N LEU A 34 -1.25 2.64 22.17
CA LEU A 34 -2.49 2.65 22.95
C LEU A 34 -2.63 3.92 23.80
N LYS A 35 -1.53 4.45 24.35
CA LYS A 35 -1.53 5.76 25.03
C LYS A 35 -2.00 6.88 24.09
N VAL A 36 -1.48 6.92 22.85
CA VAL A 36 -1.91 7.90 21.83
C VAL A 36 -3.39 7.72 21.46
N LEU A 37 -3.85 6.46 21.32
CA LEU A 37 -5.23 6.15 20.98
C LEU A 37 -6.23 6.58 22.06
N GLN A 38 -5.84 6.41 23.32
CA GLN A 38 -6.64 6.72 24.52
C GLN A 38 -6.51 8.17 24.99
N ASP A 39 -5.55 8.95 24.46
CA ASP A 39 -5.40 10.36 24.80
C ASP A 39 -6.68 11.14 24.48
N GLN A 40 -7.39 11.54 25.54
CA GLN A 40 -8.64 12.28 25.44
C GLN A 40 -8.39 13.74 25.11
N LYS A 41 -7.29 14.33 25.58
CA LYS A 41 -6.93 15.73 25.26
C LYS A 41 -6.77 15.90 23.75
N ARG A 42 -6.07 14.97 23.11
CA ARG A 42 -5.95 14.90 21.65
C ARG A 42 -7.34 14.89 20.98
N ARG A 43 -8.28 14.07 21.46
CA ARG A 43 -9.62 13.96 20.88
C ARG A 43 -10.44 15.23 21.06
N ASP A 44 -10.38 15.83 22.24
CA ASP A 44 -11.11 17.05 22.58
C ASP A 44 -10.63 18.25 21.74
N GLU A 45 -9.34 18.27 21.39
CA GLU A 45 -8.74 19.23 20.46
C GLU A 45 -9.07 18.96 18.98
N GLY A 46 -9.82 17.90 18.65
CA GLY A 46 -10.07 17.49 17.27
C GLY A 46 -8.82 16.97 16.55
N ARG A 47 -7.76 16.59 17.27
CA ARG A 47 -6.50 16.13 16.67
C ARG A 47 -6.58 14.65 16.28
N GLY A 48 -6.55 14.34 15.00
CA GLY A 48 -6.59 12.96 14.50
C GLY A 48 -5.34 12.14 14.80
N ILE A 49 -5.42 10.83 14.52
CA ILE A 49 -4.25 9.94 14.45
C ILE A 49 -4.09 9.51 13.01
N LEU A 50 -2.88 9.60 12.47
CA LEU A 50 -2.52 9.07 11.17
C LEU A 50 -1.46 7.98 11.35
N THR A 51 -1.84 6.75 11.06
CA THR A 51 -0.89 5.63 10.98
C THR A 51 -0.55 5.30 9.54
N TYR A 52 0.70 4.94 9.27
CA TYR A 52 1.12 4.52 7.95
C TYR A 52 2.08 3.32 8.05
N CYS A 53 1.99 2.41 7.08
CA CYS A 53 2.67 1.11 7.16
C CYS A 53 3.28 0.69 5.82
N ASN A 54 4.37 -0.09 5.86
CA ASN A 54 4.83 -0.82 4.68
C ASN A 54 3.76 -1.84 4.26
N HIS A 55 3.60 -2.04 2.96
CA HIS A 55 2.56 -2.95 2.43
C HIS A 55 3.20 -4.14 1.75
N ILE A 56 3.02 -5.34 2.29
CA ILE A 56 3.64 -6.58 1.82
C ILE A 56 2.63 -7.70 1.54
N SER A 57 1.36 -7.56 1.92
CA SER A 57 0.30 -8.51 1.63
C SER A 57 -1.08 -7.88 1.61
N VAL A 58 -2.01 -8.46 0.84
CA VAL A 58 -3.44 -8.12 0.93
C VAL A 58 -4.01 -8.37 2.33
N MET A 59 -3.39 -9.23 3.14
CA MET A 59 -3.81 -9.49 4.53
C MET A 59 -3.24 -8.55 5.56
N ASP A 60 -2.39 -7.60 5.18
CA ASP A 60 -1.85 -6.61 6.11
C ASP A 60 -2.99 -5.85 6.80
N GLU A 61 -3.86 -5.21 6.02
CA GLU A 61 -4.91 -4.34 6.55
C GLU A 61 -5.81 -5.07 7.56
N PRO A 62 -6.48 -6.19 7.25
CA PRO A 62 -7.36 -6.80 8.24
C PRO A 62 -6.59 -7.40 9.43
N THR A 63 -5.38 -7.94 9.21
CA THR A 63 -4.71 -8.83 10.19
C THR A 63 -3.90 -8.05 11.23
N ILE A 64 -3.27 -6.92 10.88
CA ILE A 64 -2.47 -6.10 11.80
C ILE A 64 -3.26 -5.77 13.07
N TRP A 65 -4.53 -5.41 12.92
CA TRP A 65 -5.36 -4.96 14.04
C TRP A 65 -5.76 -6.07 14.99
N GLY A 66 -5.53 -7.33 14.63
CA GLY A 66 -5.65 -8.44 15.58
C GLY A 66 -4.78 -8.25 16.84
N ALA A 67 -3.70 -7.47 16.75
CA ALA A 67 -2.84 -7.11 17.87
C ALA A 67 -3.51 -6.20 18.91
N LEU A 68 -4.52 -5.40 18.52
CA LEU A 68 -5.16 -4.45 19.44
C LEU A 68 -6.00 -5.16 20.51
N PRO A 69 -6.06 -4.69 21.77
CA PRO A 69 -6.94 -5.28 22.79
C PRO A 69 -8.42 -5.27 22.39
N TRP A 70 -9.22 -6.23 22.85
CA TRP A 70 -10.65 -6.31 22.50
C TRP A 70 -11.46 -5.04 22.80
N TRP A 71 -11.07 -4.28 23.81
CA TRP A 71 -11.78 -3.04 24.17
C TRP A 71 -11.71 -1.98 23.06
N THR A 72 -10.70 -1.99 22.18
CA THR A 72 -10.59 -1.03 21.07
C THR A 72 -11.69 -1.21 20.04
N PHE A 73 -12.33 -2.38 19.97
CA PHE A 73 -13.38 -2.68 19.00
C PHE A 73 -14.80 -2.39 19.51
N ARG A 74 -14.95 -2.02 20.79
CA ARG A 74 -16.24 -1.63 21.38
C ARG A 74 -16.79 -0.32 20.81
N SER A 75 -15.92 0.53 20.28
CA SER A 75 -16.30 1.80 19.65
C SER A 75 -15.65 1.94 18.26
N PRO A 76 -16.41 2.35 17.22
CA PRO A 76 -15.83 2.74 15.94
C PRO A 76 -14.85 3.91 16.02
N SER A 77 -14.88 4.69 17.11
CA SER A 77 -13.97 5.83 17.33
C SER A 77 -12.56 5.39 17.76
N THR A 78 -12.40 4.16 18.22
CA THR A 78 -11.11 3.55 18.64
C THR A 78 -10.55 2.58 17.61
N THR A 79 -11.16 2.55 16.42
CA THR A 79 -10.69 1.80 15.25
C THR A 79 -10.38 2.75 14.09
N ARG A 80 -9.42 2.35 13.28
CA ARG A 80 -8.99 3.07 12.08
C ARG A 80 -10.04 3.06 10.98
N TRP A 81 -10.11 4.18 10.26
CA TRP A 81 -10.56 4.22 8.87
C TRP A 81 -9.37 3.93 7.95
N THR A 82 -9.62 3.31 6.80
CA THR A 82 -8.59 3.05 5.79
C THR A 82 -9.07 3.42 4.39
N LEU A 83 -8.15 3.56 3.43
CA LEU A 83 -8.47 3.86 2.04
C LEU A 83 -8.42 2.58 1.20
N GLY A 84 -9.52 2.26 0.52
CA GLY A 84 -9.68 1.03 -0.26
C GLY A 84 -9.92 1.30 -1.73
N ALA A 85 -9.25 0.55 -2.60
CA ALA A 85 -9.36 0.72 -4.05
C ALA A 85 -10.74 0.25 -4.56
N SER A 86 -11.46 1.16 -5.25
CA SER A 86 -12.82 0.94 -5.76
C SER A 86 -12.93 -0.32 -6.65
N ASP A 87 -11.95 -0.51 -7.54
CA ASP A 87 -11.85 -1.62 -8.50
C ASP A 87 -11.64 -3.00 -7.86
N ILE A 88 -11.26 -3.04 -6.57
CA ILE A 88 -10.99 -4.30 -5.84
C ILE A 88 -12.05 -4.54 -4.77
N MET A 89 -12.35 -3.53 -3.96
CA MET A 89 -13.18 -3.67 -2.76
C MET A 89 -14.65 -3.31 -3.01
N PHE A 90 -14.96 -2.44 -3.96
CA PHE A 90 -16.30 -1.86 -4.14
C PHE A 90 -16.98 -2.33 -5.43
N THR A 91 -16.73 -3.58 -5.82
CA THR A 91 -17.17 -4.15 -7.12
C THR A 91 -18.65 -4.52 -7.18
N ASN A 92 -19.33 -4.63 -6.04
CA ASN A 92 -20.78 -4.84 -5.95
C ASN A 92 -21.35 -4.26 -4.65
N ASP A 93 -22.68 -4.13 -4.58
CA ASP A 93 -23.39 -3.49 -3.46
C ASP A 93 -23.18 -4.20 -2.12
N ALA A 94 -23.07 -5.53 -2.10
CA ALA A 94 -22.85 -6.28 -0.87
C ALA A 94 -21.46 -5.98 -0.30
N LEU A 95 -20.42 -6.02 -1.15
CA LEU A 95 -19.06 -5.66 -0.76
C LEU A 95 -18.95 -4.18 -0.37
N ARG A 96 -19.58 -3.27 -1.14
CA ARG A 96 -19.64 -1.84 -0.78
C ARG A 96 -20.19 -1.64 0.62
N ARG A 97 -21.34 -2.25 0.93
CA ARG A 97 -21.95 -2.17 2.27
C ARG A 97 -21.04 -2.75 3.35
N PHE A 98 -20.36 -3.86 3.08
CA PHE A 98 -19.43 -4.49 4.01
C PHE A 98 -18.22 -3.59 4.30
N PHE A 99 -17.52 -3.12 3.28
CA PHE A 99 -16.32 -2.31 3.43
C PHE A 99 -16.62 -0.92 4.02
N THR A 100 -17.72 -0.27 3.60
CA THR A 100 -18.15 0.99 4.25
C THR A 100 -18.48 0.78 5.73
N ALA A 101 -19.17 -0.30 6.10
CA ALA A 101 -19.46 -0.63 7.50
C ALA A 101 -18.18 -0.99 8.30
N GLY A 102 -17.15 -1.50 7.63
CA GLY A 102 -15.82 -1.76 8.19
C GLY A 102 -14.87 -0.56 8.24
N GLN A 103 -15.38 0.67 8.01
CA GLN A 103 -14.60 1.92 7.99
C GLN A 103 -13.59 2.04 6.83
N VAL A 104 -13.92 1.49 5.66
CA VAL A 104 -13.14 1.70 4.43
C VAL A 104 -13.73 2.86 3.62
N ILE A 105 -12.90 3.86 3.33
CA ILE A 105 -13.19 4.97 2.42
C ILE A 105 -12.87 4.50 1.01
N GLU A 106 -13.83 4.59 0.10
CA GLU A 106 -13.64 4.24 -1.31
C GLU A 106 -12.72 5.25 -1.99
N THR A 107 -11.68 4.76 -2.66
CA THR A 107 -10.65 5.55 -3.34
C THR A 107 -10.49 5.07 -4.77
N HIS A 108 -10.39 6.01 -5.71
CA HIS A 108 -10.17 5.71 -7.13
C HIS A 108 -8.68 5.83 -7.48
N ARG A 109 -8.10 4.75 -8.01
CA ARG A 109 -6.72 4.76 -8.52
C ARG A 109 -6.64 5.69 -9.74
N GLY A 110 -5.60 6.51 -9.80
CA GLY A 110 -5.47 7.55 -10.83
C GLY A 110 -6.32 8.80 -10.61
N GLY A 111 -7.14 8.87 -9.56
CA GLY A 111 -7.98 10.05 -9.26
C GLY A 111 -7.26 11.26 -8.67
N GLY A 112 -5.93 11.24 -8.59
CA GLY A 112 -5.13 12.31 -7.97
C GLY A 112 -5.30 12.46 -6.46
N ILE A 113 -4.70 13.52 -5.90
CA ILE A 113 -4.72 13.81 -4.45
C ILE A 113 -5.93 14.64 -3.99
N PHE A 114 -6.64 15.27 -4.93
CA PHE A 114 -7.82 16.11 -4.69
C PHE A 114 -9.14 15.35 -4.84
N GLN A 115 -9.09 14.01 -4.78
CA GLN A 115 -10.28 13.19 -4.82
C GLN A 115 -11.05 13.25 -3.49
N PRO A 116 -12.39 13.04 -3.52
CA PRO A 116 -13.24 13.14 -2.32
C PRO A 116 -12.84 12.21 -1.17
N SER A 117 -12.15 11.10 -1.46
CA SER A 117 -11.68 10.15 -0.46
C SER A 117 -10.62 10.74 0.47
N ILE A 118 -9.74 11.62 -0.06
CA ILE A 118 -8.72 12.32 0.72
C ILE A 118 -9.37 13.44 1.55
N ASP A 119 -10.34 14.17 0.98
CA ASP A 119 -11.11 15.18 1.71
C ASP A 119 -11.88 14.58 2.89
N THR A 120 -12.46 13.39 2.67
CA THR A 120 -13.11 12.60 3.72
C THR A 120 -12.10 12.21 4.79
N ALA A 121 -10.90 11.74 4.40
CA ALA A 121 -9.87 11.37 5.36
C ALA A 121 -9.40 12.57 6.21
N ILE A 122 -9.22 13.76 5.61
CA ILE A 122 -8.92 15.00 6.33
C ILE A 122 -10.03 15.34 7.32
N SER A 123 -11.29 15.29 6.88
CA SER A 123 -12.45 15.55 7.74
C SER A 123 -12.53 14.58 8.94
N LYS A 124 -12.09 13.33 8.75
CA LYS A 124 -12.00 12.33 9.82
C LYS A 124 -10.88 12.66 10.80
N LEU A 125 -9.74 13.14 10.32
CA LEU A 125 -8.63 13.59 11.17
C LEU A 125 -9.06 14.80 12.01
N ASP A 126 -9.72 15.79 11.41
CA ASP A 126 -10.25 16.98 12.10
C ASP A 126 -11.31 16.64 13.16
N ALA A 127 -11.98 15.50 13.01
CA ALA A 127 -12.93 14.97 14.00
C ALA A 127 -12.24 14.12 15.09
N GLY A 128 -10.91 14.18 15.22
CA GLY A 128 -10.14 13.41 16.19
C GLY A 128 -10.15 11.89 15.94
N GLN A 129 -10.57 11.44 14.74
CA GLN A 129 -10.61 10.03 14.38
C GLN A 129 -9.25 9.53 13.91
N TRP A 130 -9.18 8.23 13.65
CA TRP A 130 -7.96 7.54 13.27
C TRP A 130 -8.02 7.12 11.80
N ILE A 131 -7.02 7.55 11.01
CA ILE A 131 -6.77 7.10 9.64
C ILE A 131 -5.55 6.16 9.60
N HIS A 132 -5.66 5.10 8.82
CA HIS A 132 -4.57 4.22 8.44
C HIS A 132 -4.42 4.17 6.92
N LEU A 133 -3.19 4.12 6.43
CA LEU A 133 -2.94 3.89 5.01
C LEU A 133 -1.60 3.22 4.73
N PHE A 134 -1.51 2.66 3.52
CA PHE A 134 -0.27 2.15 2.93
C PHE A 134 0.21 3.15 1.89
N PRO A 135 1.18 4.03 2.20
CA PRO A 135 1.48 5.19 1.37
C PRO A 135 2.13 4.85 0.02
N GLU A 136 2.66 3.64 -0.12
CA GLU A 136 3.15 3.09 -1.39
C GLU A 136 1.98 2.87 -2.36
N GLY A 137 0.79 2.60 -1.81
CA GLY A 137 -0.48 2.38 -2.49
C GLY A 137 -0.49 1.22 -3.48
N TYR A 138 0.46 0.30 -3.31
CA TYR A 138 0.57 -1.02 -3.94
C TYR A 138 1.21 -1.98 -2.94
N VAL A 139 0.99 -3.28 -3.11
CA VAL A 139 1.70 -4.32 -2.35
C VAL A 139 3.13 -4.41 -2.88
N ASN A 140 4.13 -4.30 -2.01
CA ASN A 140 5.53 -4.38 -2.35
C ASN A 140 5.95 -5.76 -2.79
N VAL A 141 7.03 -5.85 -3.55
CA VAL A 141 7.61 -7.10 -4.07
C VAL A 141 8.90 -7.51 -3.35
N GLY A 142 9.51 -6.63 -2.55
CA GLY A 142 10.75 -6.92 -1.83
C GLY A 142 10.66 -6.61 -0.34
N THR A 143 11.44 -7.31 0.49
CA THR A 143 11.57 -7.02 1.93
C THR A 143 12.47 -5.81 2.22
N THR A 144 12.99 -5.17 1.18
CA THR A 144 13.97 -4.10 1.29
C THR A 144 13.42 -2.93 2.11
N THR A 145 14.28 -2.32 2.92
CA THR A 145 13.98 -1.04 3.58
C THR A 145 14.09 0.13 2.60
N LYS A 146 14.48 -0.12 1.34
CA LYS A 146 14.37 0.82 0.22
C LYS A 146 12.93 0.88 -0.28
N LEU A 147 12.11 1.55 0.51
CA LEU A 147 10.68 1.72 0.26
C LEU A 147 10.42 2.48 -1.05
N ARG A 148 9.30 2.14 -1.70
CA ARG A 148 8.82 2.88 -2.86
C ARG A 148 8.46 4.32 -2.48
N ARG A 149 8.34 5.17 -3.50
CA ARG A 149 7.86 6.55 -3.33
C ARG A 149 6.50 6.54 -2.64
N PHE A 150 6.36 7.35 -1.60
CA PHE A 150 5.07 7.57 -0.95
C PHE A 150 4.20 8.51 -1.77
N LYS A 151 2.91 8.16 -1.90
CA LYS A 151 1.92 8.99 -2.57
C LYS A 151 1.63 10.25 -1.76
N TRP A 152 1.53 11.38 -2.44
CA TRP A 152 1.30 12.71 -1.85
C TRP A 152 -0.02 12.84 -1.07
N GLY A 153 -0.98 11.94 -1.24
CA GLY A 153 -2.21 11.93 -0.44
C GLY A 153 -1.92 11.86 1.07
N LEU A 154 -0.87 11.15 1.48
CA LEU A 154 -0.39 11.13 2.87
C LEU A 154 0.01 12.53 3.35
N SER A 155 0.88 13.21 2.60
CA SER A 155 1.35 14.55 2.92
C SER A 155 0.21 15.56 2.93
N ARG A 156 -0.72 15.44 1.97
CA ARG A 156 -1.91 16.29 1.90
C ARG A 156 -2.76 16.18 3.16
N MET A 157 -3.02 14.95 3.62
CA MET A 157 -3.78 14.72 4.85
C MET A 157 -3.15 15.41 6.07
N ILE A 158 -1.81 15.47 6.14
CA ILE A 158 -1.09 16.08 7.27
C ILE A 158 -1.07 17.61 7.15
N LEU A 159 -0.83 18.13 5.93
CA LEU A 159 -0.69 19.56 5.66
C LEU A 159 -2.02 20.32 5.69
N GLU A 160 -3.12 19.66 5.32
CA GLU A 160 -4.45 20.29 5.22
C GLU A 160 -5.38 19.99 6.40
N ALA A 161 -4.99 19.11 7.33
CA ALA A 161 -5.72 18.93 8.58
C ALA A 161 -5.66 20.23 9.41
N GLN A 162 -6.77 20.60 10.05
CA GLN A 162 -6.85 21.80 10.90
C GLN A 162 -5.84 21.74 12.05
N GLN A 163 -5.74 20.55 12.65
CA GLN A 163 -4.74 20.24 13.66
C GLN A 163 -3.84 19.15 13.11
N THR A 164 -2.53 19.38 13.12
CA THR A 164 -1.56 18.37 12.68
C THR A 164 -1.79 17.07 13.45
N PRO A 165 -2.16 15.96 12.77
CA PRO A 165 -2.49 14.72 13.43
C PRO A 165 -1.25 14.11 14.08
N VAL A 166 -1.46 13.24 15.07
CA VAL A 166 -0.37 12.43 15.61
C VAL A 166 -0.01 11.38 14.57
N VAL A 167 1.18 11.49 13.98
CA VAL A 167 1.63 10.60 12.91
C VAL A 167 2.48 9.47 13.47
N VAL A 168 2.08 8.21 13.24
CA VAL A 168 2.73 7.01 13.82
C VAL A 168 3.09 6.00 12.71
N PRO A 169 4.38 5.71 12.48
CA PRO A 169 4.80 4.66 11.56
C PRO A 169 4.55 3.28 12.16
N ILE A 170 4.14 2.33 11.32
CA ILE A 170 4.03 0.92 11.65
C ILE A 170 4.91 0.14 10.67
N TRP A 171 5.63 -0.85 11.19
CA TRP A 171 6.41 -1.76 10.38
C TRP A 171 5.96 -3.20 10.60
N ILE A 172 5.70 -3.92 9.51
CA ILE A 172 5.27 -5.31 9.52
C ILE A 172 6.25 -6.21 8.76
N THR A 173 6.38 -7.45 9.24
CA THR A 173 7.16 -8.50 8.56
C THR A 173 6.44 -9.84 8.57
N GLY A 174 6.69 -10.67 7.56
CA GLY A 174 6.19 -12.05 7.46
C GLY A 174 4.75 -12.21 6.99
N PHE A 175 3.99 -11.12 6.84
CA PHE A 175 2.61 -11.15 6.35
C PHE A 175 2.50 -11.61 4.88
N ASP A 176 3.56 -11.43 4.09
CA ASP A 176 3.68 -11.98 2.74
C ASP A 176 3.49 -13.50 2.69
N ARG A 177 3.84 -14.19 3.78
CA ARG A 177 3.72 -15.65 3.91
C ARG A 177 2.32 -16.12 4.27
N LEU A 178 1.46 -15.23 4.79
CA LEU A 178 0.06 -15.56 5.11
C LEU A 178 -0.76 -15.76 3.84
N MET A 179 -0.51 -14.97 2.78
CA MET A 179 -1.26 -15.05 1.52
C MET A 179 -0.33 -14.81 0.31
N PRO A 180 0.57 -15.76 -0.03
CA PRO A 180 1.50 -15.58 -1.12
C PRO A 180 0.83 -15.71 -2.51
N GLU A 181 1.36 -15.00 -3.51
CA GLU A 181 0.99 -15.14 -4.93
C GLU A 181 2.20 -15.63 -5.75
N PRO A 182 2.09 -16.68 -6.59
CA PRO A 182 0.91 -17.41 -6.98
C PRO A 182 0.57 -18.53 -5.98
N ARG A 183 -0.73 -18.82 -5.84
CA ARG A 183 -1.27 -19.80 -4.90
C ARG A 183 -2.14 -20.84 -5.60
N SER A 184 -1.96 -22.10 -5.20
CA SER A 184 -2.85 -23.22 -5.56
C SER A 184 -4.20 -23.11 -4.83
N TRP A 185 -5.18 -23.86 -5.30
CA TRP A 185 -6.50 -23.93 -4.66
C TRP A 185 -6.38 -24.52 -3.23
N PRO A 186 -7.11 -24.02 -2.21
CA PRO A 186 -8.10 -22.94 -2.26
C PRO A 186 -7.50 -21.53 -2.20
N LYS A 187 -7.85 -20.70 -3.20
CA LYS A 187 -7.33 -19.34 -3.39
C LYS A 187 -7.97 -18.26 -2.51
N PHE A 188 -8.75 -18.60 -1.49
CA PHE A 188 -9.29 -17.63 -0.52
C PHE A 188 -8.79 -17.83 0.92
N LEU A 189 -8.14 -18.95 1.25
CA LEU A 189 -7.67 -19.23 2.61
C LEU A 189 -6.23 -18.74 2.85
N PRO A 190 -5.94 -18.11 4.00
CA PRO A 190 -4.58 -17.85 4.46
C PRO A 190 -3.82 -19.16 4.77
N ARG A 191 -2.51 -19.15 4.53
CA ARG A 191 -1.60 -20.20 4.98
C ARG A 191 -1.28 -19.99 6.45
N LEU A 192 -1.26 -21.09 7.19
CA LEU A 192 -0.90 -21.09 8.61
C LEU A 192 0.61 -21.33 8.77
N GLY A 193 1.15 -21.00 9.93
CA GLY A 193 2.53 -21.27 10.34
C GLY A 193 3.54 -20.16 10.02
N ALA A 194 3.10 -19.00 9.53
CA ALA A 194 3.97 -17.84 9.36
C ALA A 194 4.41 -17.26 10.71
N SER A 195 5.66 -16.80 10.80
CA SER A 195 6.12 -15.94 11.89
C SER A 195 5.97 -14.50 11.43
N VAL A 196 5.21 -13.70 12.18
CA VAL A 196 4.90 -12.31 11.83
C VAL A 196 5.33 -11.36 12.95
N SER A 197 5.73 -10.15 12.57
CA SER A 197 5.95 -9.07 13.55
C SER A 197 5.16 -7.82 13.16
N ILE A 198 4.68 -7.11 14.18
CA ILE A 198 3.98 -5.83 14.07
C ILE A 198 4.69 -4.88 15.04
N THR A 199 5.36 -3.86 14.50
CA THR A 199 6.07 -2.87 15.31
C THR A 199 5.41 -1.52 15.12
N PHE A 200 4.80 -1.02 16.19
CA PHE A 200 4.34 0.37 16.28
C PHE A 200 5.55 1.24 16.66
N GLY A 201 5.90 2.17 15.79
CA GLY A 201 6.98 3.12 16.04
C GLY A 201 6.56 4.27 16.96
N GLU A 202 7.53 5.09 17.35
CA GLU A 202 7.25 6.34 18.06
C GLU A 202 6.61 7.37 17.13
N PRO A 203 5.73 8.25 17.65
CA PRO A 203 5.19 9.36 16.87
C PRO A 203 6.30 10.25 16.28
N VAL A 204 6.16 10.65 15.02
CA VAL A 204 7.18 11.48 14.32
C VAL A 204 6.95 12.98 14.50
N GLN A 205 6.28 13.38 15.59
CA GLN A 205 5.78 14.74 15.79
C GLN A 205 6.90 15.78 15.80
N ASP A 206 8.04 15.48 16.44
CA ASP A 206 9.17 16.41 16.55
C ASP A 206 9.76 16.79 15.18
N ARG A 207 9.98 15.78 14.32
CA ARG A 207 10.46 15.98 12.95
C ARG A 207 9.43 16.68 12.08
N LEU A 208 8.16 16.37 12.30
CA LEU A 208 7.06 17.03 11.59
C LEU A 208 6.98 18.51 11.96
N SER A 209 7.09 18.86 13.25
CA SER A 209 7.13 20.26 13.67
C SER A 209 8.32 21.03 13.09
N ALA A 210 9.51 20.42 13.04
CA ALA A 210 10.68 21.05 12.43
C ALA A 210 10.46 21.37 10.94
N LEU A 211 9.86 20.42 10.20
CA LEU A 211 9.55 20.62 8.78
C LEU A 211 8.44 21.66 8.55
N LEU A 212 7.42 21.71 9.42
CA LEU A 212 6.31 22.64 9.31
C LEU A 212 6.68 24.08 9.69
N SER A 213 7.55 24.26 10.69
CA SER A 213 8.00 25.59 11.16
C SER A 213 8.94 26.30 10.19
N GLY A 214 9.46 25.60 9.16
CA GLY A 214 10.39 26.20 8.20
C GLY A 214 11.78 26.48 8.77
N ASP A 215 12.09 25.98 9.97
CA ASP A 215 13.44 26.00 10.55
C ASP A 215 14.33 25.03 9.77
N GLY A 216 14.79 25.50 8.60
CA GLY A 216 15.77 24.84 7.73
C GLY A 216 17.17 24.70 8.35
N GLY A 217 17.27 24.69 9.68
CA GLY A 217 18.54 24.63 10.42
C GLY A 217 18.97 23.23 10.87
N GLY A 218 18.17 22.18 10.63
CA GLY A 218 18.53 20.81 11.07
C GLY A 218 18.02 19.66 10.21
N GLY A 219 17.38 19.95 9.07
CA GLY A 219 16.77 18.92 8.21
C GLY A 219 17.60 18.51 6.98
N SER A 220 18.64 19.26 6.64
CA SER A 220 19.53 18.94 5.50
C SER A 220 20.76 18.13 5.89
N GLU A 221 21.12 18.08 7.17
CA GLU A 221 22.19 17.20 7.67
C GLU A 221 21.60 15.84 8.07
N GLY A 222 21.48 14.92 7.10
CA GLY A 222 21.12 13.52 7.36
C GLY A 222 19.96 12.97 6.53
N ILE A 223 19.30 13.79 5.70
CA ILE A 223 18.53 13.27 4.56
C ILE A 223 19.56 12.97 3.48
N ASP A 224 19.90 11.69 3.32
CA ASP A 224 20.68 11.19 2.19
C ASP A 224 20.18 11.85 0.89
N ASP A 225 21.04 12.59 0.20
CA ASP A 225 20.69 13.27 -1.06
C ASP A 225 20.20 12.27 -2.12
N THR A 226 20.52 10.97 -1.99
CA THR A 226 19.97 9.91 -2.85
C THR A 226 18.51 9.55 -2.53
N LEU A 227 17.98 10.00 -1.38
CA LEU A 227 16.57 9.89 -0.98
C LEU A 227 15.78 11.17 -1.27
N ARG A 228 16.45 12.29 -1.54
CA ARG A 228 15.82 13.46 -2.17
C ARG A 228 15.40 13.06 -3.57
N CYS A 229 14.13 13.30 -3.85
CA CYS A 229 13.48 12.83 -5.04
C CYS A 229 13.84 13.77 -6.21
N HIS A 230 14.66 13.33 -7.18
CA HIS A 230 14.75 14.02 -8.48
C HIS A 230 13.39 14.09 -9.21
N ASP A 231 12.37 13.34 -8.78
CA ASP A 231 11.00 13.52 -9.28
C ASP A 231 10.28 14.74 -8.72
N SER A 232 10.78 15.46 -7.70
CA SER A 232 10.16 16.74 -7.32
C SER A 232 10.34 17.76 -8.44
N GLU A 233 11.52 17.84 -9.05
CA GLU A 233 11.78 18.68 -10.23
C GLU A 233 10.94 18.23 -11.44
N ARG A 234 10.77 16.92 -11.66
CA ARG A 234 9.91 16.40 -12.74
C ARG A 234 8.43 16.63 -12.50
N ALA A 235 7.95 16.46 -11.27
CA ALA A 235 6.56 16.71 -10.91
C ALA A 235 6.25 18.21 -10.94
N VAL A 236 7.19 19.05 -10.52
CA VAL A 236 7.16 20.51 -10.67
C VAL A 236 7.14 20.90 -12.15
N ALA A 237 7.97 20.28 -12.99
CA ALA A 237 7.97 20.49 -14.43
C ALA A 237 6.68 19.99 -15.12
N MET A 238 6.07 18.91 -14.63
CA MET A 238 4.77 18.40 -15.11
C MET A 238 3.61 19.32 -14.72
N ILE A 239 3.58 19.81 -13.47
CA ILE A 239 2.59 20.80 -13.02
C ILE A 239 2.71 22.09 -13.84
N ALA A 240 3.94 22.54 -14.12
CA ALA A 240 4.19 23.71 -14.95
C ALA A 240 3.80 23.53 -16.43
N SER A 241 3.63 22.29 -16.92
CA SER A 241 3.35 21.98 -18.33
C SER A 241 1.95 21.42 -18.60
N SER A 242 1.17 21.05 -17.57
CA SER A 242 -0.15 20.44 -17.75
C SER A 242 -1.26 21.47 -17.98
N SER A 243 -1.76 21.56 -19.22
CA SER A 243 -3.05 22.16 -19.55
C SER A 243 -4.13 21.07 -19.52
N TYR A 244 -4.90 20.97 -18.43
CA TYR A 244 -5.97 19.97 -18.32
C TYR A 244 -7.24 20.36 -19.11
N PRO A 245 -7.91 19.41 -19.80
CA PRO A 245 -9.14 19.68 -20.53
C PRO A 245 -10.32 20.00 -19.61
N THR A 246 -11.12 20.96 -20.04
CA THR A 246 -12.29 21.53 -19.35
C THR A 246 -13.41 20.50 -19.15
N LEU A 247 -13.63 20.07 -17.90
CA LEU A 247 -14.88 19.46 -17.44
C LEU A 247 -15.64 20.42 -16.51
N SER A 248 -16.96 20.30 -16.51
CA SER A 248 -17.92 21.30 -16.04
C SER A 248 -17.81 21.69 -14.55
N PRO A 249 -18.04 22.98 -14.19
CA PRO A 249 -17.73 23.53 -12.88
C PRO A 249 -18.91 23.43 -11.90
N THR A 250 -18.98 22.40 -11.07
CA THR A 250 -20.02 22.35 -10.00
C THR A 250 -19.57 21.79 -8.64
N SER A 251 -18.27 21.58 -8.39
CA SER A 251 -17.80 21.20 -7.04
C SER A 251 -16.78 22.20 -6.49
N ARG A 252 -16.93 22.53 -5.20
CA ARG A 252 -16.05 23.42 -4.42
C ARG A 252 -14.55 23.05 -4.51
N GLY A 253 -14.22 21.83 -4.93
CA GLY A 253 -12.84 21.35 -5.15
C GLY A 253 -12.15 21.92 -6.39
N TYR A 254 -12.90 22.39 -7.40
CA TYR A 254 -12.33 22.88 -8.67
C TYR A 254 -11.55 24.19 -8.54
N ALA A 255 -11.86 25.01 -7.52
CA ALA A 255 -11.14 26.26 -7.28
C ALA A 255 -9.73 26.03 -6.72
N SER A 256 -9.47 24.90 -6.01
CA SER A 256 -8.16 24.60 -5.44
C SER A 256 -7.14 24.11 -6.47
N LEU A 257 -7.60 23.55 -7.60
CA LEU A 257 -6.76 23.06 -8.70
C LEU A 257 -6.05 24.19 -9.46
N ARG A 258 -6.55 25.44 -9.38
CA ARG A 258 -6.04 26.57 -10.19
C ARG A 258 -4.80 27.25 -9.61
N THR A 259 -4.33 26.85 -8.43
CA THR A 259 -3.18 27.48 -7.77
C THR A 259 -2.38 26.44 -6.97
N GLU A 260 -2.13 25.27 -7.56
CA GLU A 260 -1.05 24.43 -7.04
C GLU A 260 0.27 25.16 -7.28
N THR A 261 0.76 25.85 -6.26
CA THR A 261 2.07 26.48 -6.33
C THR A 261 3.13 25.38 -6.31
N VAL A 262 4.21 25.59 -7.06
CA VAL A 262 5.42 24.76 -7.01
C VAL A 262 5.86 24.51 -5.57
N GLU A 263 5.73 25.52 -4.73
CA GLU A 263 6.01 25.43 -3.29
C GLU A 263 5.12 24.42 -2.56
N ALA A 264 3.80 24.40 -2.81
CA ALA A 264 2.90 23.44 -2.18
C ALA A 264 3.22 21.99 -2.60
N ALA A 265 3.55 21.78 -3.88
CA ALA A 265 3.98 20.47 -4.39
C ALA A 265 5.34 20.04 -3.79
N GLN A 266 6.27 20.98 -3.61
CA GLN A 266 7.56 20.72 -2.98
C GLN A 266 7.38 20.33 -1.50
N ARG A 267 6.59 21.09 -0.73
CA ARG A 267 6.28 20.76 0.68
C ARG A 267 5.67 19.36 0.82
N ARG A 268 4.75 18.98 -0.08
CA ARG A 268 4.19 17.62 -0.12
C ARG A 268 5.25 16.55 -0.39
N SER A 269 6.17 16.83 -1.30
CA SER A 269 7.27 15.92 -1.66
C SER A 269 8.27 15.75 -0.52
N ASP A 270 8.69 16.84 0.11
CA ASP A 270 9.63 16.82 1.24
C ASP A 270 9.03 16.07 2.43
N MET A 271 7.74 16.29 2.72
CA MET A 271 7.04 15.56 3.76
C MET A 271 6.92 14.07 3.46
N ALA A 272 6.61 13.70 2.22
CA ALA A 272 6.55 12.30 1.81
C ALA A 272 7.92 11.63 1.93
N ALA A 273 8.99 12.33 1.57
CA ALA A 273 10.36 11.84 1.66
C ALA A 273 10.79 11.64 3.13
N MET A 274 10.49 12.60 4.00
CA MET A 274 10.76 12.49 5.44
C MET A 274 10.02 11.31 6.07
N LEU A 275 8.72 11.16 5.81
CA LEU A 275 7.93 10.05 6.34
C LEU A 275 8.42 8.69 5.83
N ARG A 276 8.87 8.63 4.57
CA ARG A 276 9.50 7.43 3.98
C ARG A 276 10.82 7.11 4.67
N TYR A 277 11.64 8.12 4.94
CA TYR A 277 12.88 7.95 5.70
C TYR A 277 12.59 7.38 7.09
N GLU A 278 11.66 7.95 7.85
CA GLU A 278 11.29 7.46 9.19
C GLU A 278 10.81 6.00 9.17
N MET A 279 10.02 5.61 8.17
CA MET A 279 9.59 4.22 8.02
C MET A 279 10.75 3.29 7.67
N ALA A 280 11.69 3.75 6.83
CA ALA A 280 12.90 3.00 6.53
C ALA A 280 13.78 2.83 7.78
N GLN A 281 13.93 3.87 8.61
CA GLN A 281 14.65 3.80 9.89
C GLN A 281 14.01 2.77 10.83
N LEU A 282 12.68 2.77 10.94
CA LEU A 282 11.94 1.78 11.72
C LEU A 282 12.19 0.36 11.20
N GLY A 283 12.10 0.16 9.89
CA GLY A 283 12.37 -1.13 9.26
C GLY A 283 13.80 -1.63 9.48
N ARG A 284 14.81 -0.74 9.36
CA ARG A 284 16.20 -1.12 9.65
C ARG A 284 16.38 -1.55 11.10
N ARG A 285 15.80 -0.81 12.06
CA ARG A 285 15.84 -1.20 13.48
C ARG A 285 15.22 -2.57 13.72
N VAL A 286 14.04 -2.83 13.15
CA VAL A 286 13.38 -4.15 13.27
C VAL A 286 14.24 -5.27 12.69
N ARG A 287 14.87 -5.05 11.53
CA ARG A 287 15.77 -6.04 10.92
C ARG A 287 16.99 -6.34 11.79
N ILE A 288 17.64 -5.30 12.32
CA ILE A 288 18.79 -5.44 13.23
C ILE A 288 18.41 -6.24 14.48
N LEU A 289 17.27 -5.92 15.10
CA LEU A 289 16.77 -6.64 16.28
C LEU A 289 16.48 -8.11 16.00
N ASN A 290 16.11 -8.44 14.76
CA ASN A 290 15.90 -9.81 14.31
C ASN A 290 17.19 -10.52 13.83
N GLY A 291 18.35 -9.89 13.99
CA GLY A 291 19.63 -10.42 13.51
C GLY A 291 19.75 -10.46 11.98
N GLN A 292 19.00 -9.62 11.28
CA GLN A 292 18.98 -9.53 9.82
C GLN A 292 19.77 -8.29 9.36
N ASP A 293 20.55 -8.42 8.30
CA ASP A 293 21.17 -7.27 7.63
C ASP A 293 20.06 -6.35 7.06
N PRO A 294 20.00 -5.06 7.44
CA PRO A 294 19.01 -4.12 6.94
C PRO A 294 19.10 -3.88 5.42
N ASP A 295 20.28 -3.97 4.82
CA ASP A 295 20.52 -3.57 3.43
C ASP A 295 20.41 -4.72 2.43
N THR A 296 20.41 -5.96 2.92
CA THR A 296 20.21 -7.16 2.09
C THR A 296 18.76 -7.27 1.59
N GLU A 297 18.56 -7.28 0.27
CA GLU A 297 17.24 -7.50 -0.32
C GLU A 297 16.91 -9.00 -0.38
N VAL A 298 15.84 -9.40 0.32
CA VAL A 298 15.27 -10.75 0.20
C VAL A 298 13.93 -10.64 -0.53
N PRO A 299 13.69 -11.42 -1.61
CA PRO A 299 12.42 -11.43 -2.30
C PRO A 299 11.27 -11.82 -1.34
N LEU A 300 10.13 -11.13 -1.42
CA LEU A 300 8.94 -11.54 -0.68
C LEU A 300 8.33 -12.80 -1.33
N VAL A 301 7.67 -13.66 -0.55
CA VAL A 301 7.23 -14.98 -1.04
C VAL A 301 6.20 -14.89 -2.18
N HIS A 302 5.54 -13.75 -2.37
CA HIS A 302 4.57 -13.50 -3.46
C HIS A 302 5.18 -12.98 -4.79
N THR A 303 6.50 -13.06 -4.96
CA THR A 303 7.18 -12.50 -6.14
C THR A 303 7.08 -13.31 -7.43
N ALA A 304 6.57 -14.53 -7.41
CA ALA A 304 6.56 -15.37 -8.61
C ALA A 304 5.51 -14.98 -9.68
N THR A 305 4.67 -13.95 -9.44
CA THR A 305 3.67 -13.48 -10.43
C THR A 305 3.81 -12.01 -10.85
N LEU A 306 4.68 -11.23 -10.20
CA LEU A 306 4.84 -9.78 -10.46
C LEU A 306 6.08 -9.43 -11.29
N ILE A 307 6.92 -10.42 -11.59
CA ILE A 307 7.99 -10.29 -12.58
C ILE A 307 7.34 -10.54 -13.96
N PRO A 308 7.32 -9.57 -14.89
CA PRO A 308 6.96 -9.87 -16.26
C PRO A 308 7.89 -10.97 -16.74
N HIS A 309 7.35 -12.09 -17.20
CA HIS A 309 8.13 -13.05 -17.97
C HIS A 309 8.67 -12.30 -19.20
N THR A 310 9.88 -11.76 -19.09
CA THR A 310 10.69 -11.52 -20.28
C THR A 310 10.78 -12.88 -20.95
N LYS A 311 10.27 -12.96 -22.17
CA LYS A 311 10.52 -14.12 -23.03
C LYS A 311 12.04 -14.22 -23.15
N THR A 312 12.66 -15.07 -22.34
CA THR A 312 14.02 -15.52 -22.59
C THR A 312 13.96 -16.35 -23.85
N GLY A 313 14.23 -15.68 -24.97
CA GLY A 313 14.62 -16.34 -26.19
C GLY A 313 15.84 -17.21 -25.91
N ILE A 314 15.76 -18.46 -26.37
CA ILE A 314 16.86 -19.23 -26.95
C ILE A 314 18.19 -19.03 -26.22
N VAL A 315 18.41 -19.82 -25.17
CA VAL A 315 19.76 -20.24 -24.82
C VAL A 315 19.94 -21.62 -25.43
N SER A 316 20.71 -21.66 -26.50
CA SER A 316 21.31 -22.84 -27.09
C SER A 316 22.19 -23.54 -26.05
N ASP A 317 21.92 -24.82 -25.81
CA ASP A 317 22.76 -25.74 -25.05
C ASP A 317 24.05 -26.03 -25.84
N PRO A 318 25.27 -25.86 -25.29
CA PRO A 318 26.49 -26.30 -25.94
C PRO A 318 27.00 -27.56 -25.23
N ALA A 319 26.51 -28.74 -25.63
CA ALA A 319 27.20 -29.99 -25.32
C ALA A 319 26.80 -31.13 -26.26
N ALA A 320 27.82 -31.86 -26.71
CA ALA A 320 27.79 -33.15 -27.39
C ALA A 320 27.59 -33.15 -28.91
N ASP A 321 28.66 -32.78 -29.62
CA ASP A 321 29.03 -33.47 -30.86
C ASP A 321 30.00 -34.63 -30.51
N ALA A 322 30.04 -35.65 -31.38
CA ALA A 322 30.84 -36.89 -31.39
C ALA A 322 30.20 -38.19 -30.84
N ARG A 323 29.46 -38.91 -31.72
CA ARG A 323 29.87 -40.21 -32.33
C ARG A 323 28.70 -40.98 -32.98
N GLY A 324 28.78 -41.13 -34.32
CA GLY A 324 28.66 -42.39 -35.06
C GLY A 324 27.28 -43.06 -35.27
N PRO A 325 27.01 -43.71 -36.43
CA PRO A 325 25.67 -43.97 -36.94
C PRO A 325 25.19 -45.42 -36.80
N THR A 326 23.86 -45.66 -36.84
CA THR A 326 23.21 -46.90 -37.35
C THR A 326 21.67 -46.77 -37.31
N THR A 327 21.03 -46.68 -38.48
CA THR A 327 20.16 -47.68 -39.15
C THR A 327 18.65 -47.67 -38.82
N SER A 328 17.89 -47.14 -39.79
CA SER A 328 16.67 -47.67 -40.45
C SER A 328 15.45 -48.18 -39.66
N LYS A 329 14.28 -47.61 -40.04
CA LYS A 329 12.99 -48.24 -40.50
C LYS A 329 11.80 -47.38 -40.06
N GLU A 330 11.12 -46.68 -40.98
CA GLU A 330 10.01 -47.12 -41.86
C GLU A 330 8.60 -47.01 -41.23
N GLY A 331 7.73 -46.27 -41.95
CA GLY A 331 6.27 -46.46 -42.03
C GLY A 331 5.41 -45.75 -40.98
N LEU A 332 4.16 -45.35 -41.23
CA LEU A 332 3.31 -45.27 -42.43
C LEU A 332 1.96 -44.68 -41.97
N GLY A 333 1.39 -43.71 -42.70
CA GLY A 333 -0.06 -43.36 -42.73
C GLY A 333 -0.73 -42.93 -41.41
N SER A 334 -1.92 -42.38 -41.34
CA SER A 334 -2.84 -41.77 -42.30
C SER A 334 -3.94 -41.09 -41.48
N THR A 335 -4.30 -39.88 -41.88
CA THR A 335 -5.59 -39.17 -41.78
C THR A 335 -6.80 -39.98 -41.30
N VAL A 336 -7.62 -39.43 -40.39
CA VAL A 336 -9.07 -39.14 -40.59
C VAL A 336 -9.60 -38.22 -39.48
N GLU A 337 -10.32 -37.20 -39.92
CA GLU A 337 -11.06 -36.17 -39.21
C GLU A 337 -12.13 -36.67 -38.23
N ARG A 338 -12.41 -35.89 -37.18
CA ARG A 338 -13.81 -35.55 -36.87
C ARG A 338 -13.96 -34.17 -36.24
N LYS A 339 -14.80 -33.38 -36.90
CA LYS A 339 -15.15 -31.98 -36.71
C LYS A 339 -16.30 -31.87 -35.71
N VAL A 340 -16.20 -30.98 -34.71
CA VAL A 340 -17.37 -30.45 -33.98
C VAL A 340 -17.25 -28.93 -33.88
N LYS A 341 -18.30 -28.26 -34.37
CA LYS A 341 -18.50 -26.80 -34.41
C LYS A 341 -18.90 -26.24 -33.04
N SER A 342 -18.39 -25.07 -32.70
CA SER A 342 -19.09 -23.90 -32.12
C SER A 342 -18.03 -22.77 -32.07
N GLY A 343 -18.26 -21.50 -32.36
CA GLY A 343 -19.45 -20.67 -32.25
C GLY A 343 -19.00 -19.38 -31.56
N LEU A 344 -18.67 -18.38 -32.38
CA LEU A 344 -18.41 -16.95 -32.13
C LEU A 344 -18.24 -16.43 -30.68
N GLY A 345 -17.08 -15.80 -30.43
CA GLY A 345 -16.90 -14.76 -29.41
C GLY A 345 -15.84 -13.76 -29.90
N LYS A 346 -16.26 -12.51 -30.15
CA LYS A 346 -15.46 -11.45 -30.77
C LYS A 346 -14.27 -11.06 -29.87
N HIS A 347 -13.06 -11.17 -30.42
CA HIS A 347 -11.82 -10.63 -29.85
C HIS A 347 -11.77 -9.11 -30.09
N VAL A 348 -11.65 -8.32 -29.01
CA VAL A 348 -11.25 -6.90 -29.09
C VAL A 348 -9.71 -6.86 -28.94
N PRO A 349 -8.96 -6.23 -29.86
CA PRO A 349 -7.50 -6.26 -29.85
C PRO A 349 -6.87 -5.50 -28.67
N ARG A 350 -5.85 -6.15 -28.11
CA ARG A 350 -5.02 -5.79 -26.96
C ARG A 350 -4.00 -4.68 -27.30
N GLN A 351 -4.48 -3.51 -27.74
CA GLN A 351 -3.64 -2.34 -28.03
C GLN A 351 -4.07 -1.04 -27.31
N GLN A 352 -5.14 -1.05 -26.51
CA GLN A 352 -5.53 0.12 -25.69
C GLN A 352 -5.01 0.07 -24.23
N ALA A 353 -4.31 -1.00 -23.83
CA ALA A 353 -3.75 -1.11 -22.47
C ALA A 353 -2.34 -0.50 -22.32
N GLU A 354 -1.64 -0.21 -23.43
CA GLU A 354 -0.27 0.33 -23.40
C GLU A 354 -0.23 1.87 -23.42
N GLN A 355 -1.31 2.54 -23.84
CA GLN A 355 -1.37 4.01 -23.85
C GLN A 355 -1.69 4.59 -22.46
N GLY A 356 -2.41 3.87 -21.60
CA GLY A 356 -2.69 4.30 -20.21
C GLY A 356 -1.46 4.29 -19.30
N TRP A 357 -0.35 3.68 -19.72
CA TRP A 357 0.89 3.62 -18.95
C TRP A 357 1.67 4.94 -18.93
N LYS A 358 1.51 5.80 -19.94
CA LYS A 358 2.21 7.10 -20.00
C LYS A 358 1.47 8.24 -19.30
N ASP A 359 0.15 8.12 -19.13
CA ASP A 359 -0.69 9.18 -18.55
C ASP A 359 -0.97 8.99 -17.04
N SER A 360 -0.45 7.90 -16.44
CA SER A 360 -0.70 7.55 -15.03
C SER A 360 0.37 8.06 -14.06
N ALA A 361 1.32 8.88 -14.56
CA ALA A 361 2.40 9.48 -13.78
C ALA A 361 2.19 10.99 -13.49
N THR A 362 1.00 11.52 -13.80
CA THR A 362 0.56 12.89 -13.51
C THR A 362 -0.45 12.92 -12.38
#